data_AF-A0A948I548-F1
#
_entry.id   AF-A0A948I548-F1
#
_cell.length_a   1.000
_cell.length_b   1.000
_cell.length_c   1.000
_cell.angle_alpha   90.00
_cell.angle_beta   90.00
_cell.angle_gamma   90.00
#
_symmetry.space_group_name_H-M   'P 1'
#
loop_
_entity.id
_entity.type
_entity.pdbx_description
1 polymer ?
#
loop_
_entity_poly.entity_id
_entity_poly.type
_entity_poly.pdbx_seq_one_letter_code
_entity_poly.pdbx_strand_id
1 'polypeptide(L)'
;MRLGVNIDHVATIRNARGGRHPDPLRAARQAAQAGADSITAHLREDRRHISDHDIDRLVDEIDLPLNLEMAATPEMLAIALRHKPHAACIVPEKRTEVTTEGGLDAARLRDDLRRYTQELGAAGIR
;
A
#
# COMPACT_ATOMS: atom_id res chain seq x y z
N MET A 1 18.01 12.08 -2.90
CA MET A 1 17.03 11.67 -1.87
C MET A 1 15.66 11.69 -2.51
N ARG A 2 14.74 10.76 -2.17
CA ARG A 2 13.35 10.74 -2.65
C ARG A 2 12.39 10.73 -1.45
N LEU A 3 11.20 11.31 -1.58
CA LEU A 3 10.14 11.35 -0.60
C LEU A 3 8.92 10.54 -1.07
N GLY A 4 8.55 9.50 -0.32
CA GLY A 4 7.26 8.83 -0.46
C GLY A 4 6.27 9.34 0.58
N VAL A 5 5.06 9.72 0.15
CA VAL A 5 4.02 10.20 1.07
C VAL A 5 2.99 9.09 1.26
N ASN A 6 2.90 8.57 2.49
CA ASN A 6 1.84 7.64 2.86
C ASN A 6 0.52 8.41 3.13
N ILE A 7 -0.57 7.97 2.52
CA ILE A 7 -1.89 8.63 2.58
C ILE A 7 -2.94 7.86 3.39
N ASP A 8 -2.57 6.78 4.09
CA ASP A 8 -3.50 5.90 4.81
C ASP A 8 -4.35 6.65 5.83
N HIS A 9 -3.74 7.60 6.55
CA HIS A 9 -4.42 8.36 7.59
C HIS A 9 -5.48 9.34 7.03
N VAL A 10 -5.42 9.69 5.74
CA VAL A 10 -6.52 10.40 5.08
C VAL A 10 -7.75 9.50 5.03
N ALA A 11 -7.58 8.24 4.64
CA ALA A 11 -8.65 7.25 4.64
C ALA A 11 -9.14 6.92 6.05
N THR A 12 -8.26 6.90 7.06
CA THR A 12 -8.67 6.76 8.47
C THR A 12 -9.66 7.84 8.88
N ILE A 13 -9.37 9.12 8.57
CA ILE A 13 -10.27 10.25 8.88
C ILE A 13 -11.59 10.12 8.12
N ARG A 14 -11.55 9.73 6.84
CA ARG A 14 -12.74 9.49 6.02
C ARG A 14 -13.64 8.42 6.64
N ASN A 15 -13.06 7.27 6.96
CA ASN A 15 -13.79 6.10 7.44
C ASN A 15 -14.43 6.34 8.81
N ALA A 16 -13.79 7.15 9.68
CA ALA A 16 -14.35 7.55 10.97
C ALA A 16 -15.71 8.28 10.87
N ARG A 17 -16.04 8.85 9.71
CA ARG A 17 -17.32 9.54 9.47
C ARG A 17 -18.21 8.85 8.44
N GLY A 18 -17.78 7.74 7.83
CA GLY A 18 -18.54 6.98 6.83
C GLY A 18 -18.87 7.74 5.54
N GLY A 19 -18.12 8.80 5.23
CA GLY A 19 -18.35 9.67 4.06
C GLY A 19 -17.35 9.47 2.93
N ARG A 20 -17.42 10.34 1.91
CA ARG A 20 -16.43 10.39 0.80
C ARG A 20 -15.25 11.31 1.08
N HIS A 21 -15.26 12.02 2.21
CA HIS A 21 -14.28 13.05 2.52
C HIS A 21 -13.63 12.85 3.90
N PRO A 22 -12.32 13.12 4.01
CA PRO A 22 -11.39 13.48 2.92
C PRO A 22 -11.15 12.32 1.92
N ASP A 23 -10.80 12.65 0.66
CA ASP A 23 -10.54 11.64 -0.39
C ASP A 23 -9.02 11.35 -0.49
N PRO A 24 -8.57 10.10 -0.29
CA PRO A 24 -7.16 9.73 -0.43
C PRO A 24 -6.56 10.08 -1.80
N LEU A 25 -7.32 9.95 -2.90
CA LEU A 25 -6.82 10.30 -4.23
C LEU A 25 -6.52 11.80 -4.33
N ARG A 26 -7.39 12.63 -3.75
CA ARG A 26 -7.15 14.08 -3.72
C ARG A 26 -5.89 14.40 -2.92
N ALA A 27 -5.67 13.72 -1.80
CA ALA A 27 -4.45 13.90 -1.02
C ALA A 27 -3.20 13.46 -1.79
N ALA A 28 -3.27 12.35 -2.54
CA ALA A 28 -2.19 11.89 -3.42
C ALA A 28 -1.81 12.95 -4.46
N ARG A 29 -2.81 13.54 -5.15
CA ARG A 29 -2.60 14.62 -6.13
C ARG A 29 -1.99 15.87 -5.50
N GLN A 30 -2.41 16.23 -4.28
CA GLN A 30 -1.84 17.36 -3.56
C GLN A 30 -0.39 17.09 -3.13
N ALA A 31 -0.08 15.88 -2.65
CA ALA A 31 1.28 15.47 -2.33
C ALA A 31 2.19 15.53 -3.56
N ALA A 32 1.69 15.09 -4.73
CA ALA A 32 2.41 15.20 -5.99
C ALA A 32 2.72 16.65 -6.36
N GLN A 33 1.72 17.54 -6.30
CA GLN A 33 1.91 18.98 -6.56
C GLN A 33 2.87 19.64 -5.57
N ALA A 34 2.97 19.11 -4.35
CA ALA A 34 3.90 19.59 -3.31
C ALA A 34 5.32 18.99 -3.43
N GLY A 35 5.59 18.14 -4.43
CA GLY A 35 6.92 17.60 -4.70
C GLY A 35 7.21 16.22 -4.13
N ALA A 36 6.19 15.40 -3.83
CA ALA A 36 6.40 13.99 -3.53
C ALA A 36 6.95 13.24 -4.75
N ASP A 37 7.87 12.30 -4.54
CA ASP A 37 8.42 11.43 -5.59
C ASP A 37 7.60 10.14 -5.78
N SER A 38 6.80 9.78 -4.79
CA SER A 38 5.94 8.59 -4.80
C SER A 38 4.81 8.71 -3.79
N ILE A 39 3.76 7.92 -4.00
CA ILE A 39 2.66 7.75 -3.05
C ILE A 39 2.76 6.36 -2.44
N THR A 40 2.56 6.26 -1.14
CA THR A 40 2.45 4.98 -0.45
C THR A 40 1.01 4.78 0.04
N ALA A 41 0.46 3.59 -0.17
CA ALA A 41 -0.83 3.21 0.38
C ALA A 41 -0.75 1.77 0.90
N HIS A 42 -1.23 1.54 2.11
CA HIS A 42 -1.26 0.22 2.73
C HIS A 42 -2.66 -0.38 2.63
N LEU A 43 -2.81 -1.35 1.73
CA LEU A 43 -4.02 -2.16 1.65
C LEU A 43 -3.93 -3.29 2.68
N ARG A 44 -4.62 -3.09 3.81
CA ARG A 44 -4.73 -4.10 4.87
C ARG A 44 -5.75 -5.18 4.52
N GLU A 45 -5.58 -6.38 5.05
CA GLU A 45 -6.57 -7.46 4.92
C GLU A 45 -7.95 -7.06 5.46
N ASP A 46 -7.99 -6.32 6.57
CA ASP A 46 -9.23 -5.85 7.19
C ASP A 46 -9.81 -4.56 6.56
N ARG A 47 -9.12 -3.98 5.55
CA ARG A 47 -9.49 -2.71 4.89
C ARG A 47 -9.78 -1.57 5.87
N ARG A 48 -9.02 -1.52 6.99
CA ARG A 48 -9.24 -0.55 8.08
C ARG A 48 -9.24 0.92 7.62
N HIS A 49 -8.37 1.25 6.66
CA HIS A 49 -8.23 2.60 6.11
C HIS A 49 -8.40 2.61 4.59
N ILE A 50 -7.34 2.28 3.85
CA ILE A 50 -7.37 2.19 2.39
C ILE A 50 -8.26 1.00 1.98
N SER A 51 -9.13 1.26 1.00
CA SER A 51 -10.03 0.27 0.40
C SER A 51 -9.52 -0.19 -0.98
N ASP A 52 -10.06 -1.29 -1.51
CA ASP A 52 -9.73 -1.73 -2.88
C ASP A 52 -10.03 -0.64 -3.91
N HIS A 53 -11.17 0.05 -3.76
CA HIS A 53 -11.55 1.17 -4.62
C HIS A 53 -10.56 2.35 -4.55
N ASP A 54 -9.92 2.57 -3.39
CA ASP A 54 -8.85 3.57 -3.30
C ASP A 54 -7.62 3.13 -4.11
N ILE A 55 -7.25 1.85 -4.04
CA ILE A 55 -6.13 1.30 -4.83
C ILE A 55 -6.41 1.37 -6.33
N ASP A 56 -7.61 0.95 -6.78
CA ASP A 56 -8.01 1.01 -8.19
C ASP A 56 -7.82 2.43 -8.73
N ARG A 57 -8.35 3.43 -8.02
CA ARG A 57 -8.24 4.83 -8.40
C ARG A 57 -6.82 5.38 -8.31
N LEU A 58 -6.05 4.98 -7.30
CA LEU A 58 -4.66 5.43 -7.17
C LEU A 58 -3.82 4.91 -8.34
N VAL A 59 -4.01 3.67 -8.76
CA VAL A 59 -3.29 3.07 -9.88
C VAL A 59 -3.68 3.74 -11.20
N ASP A 60 -4.96 4.01 -11.41
CA ASP A 60 -5.47 4.55 -12.68
C ASP A 60 -5.28 6.07 -12.81
N GLU A 61 -5.28 6.82 -11.71
CA GLU A 61 -5.48 8.28 -11.75
C GLU A 61 -4.34 9.14 -11.18
N ILE A 62 -3.26 8.57 -10.63
CA ILE A 62 -2.10 9.36 -10.15
C ILE A 62 -0.93 9.31 -11.14
N ASP A 63 -0.23 10.43 -11.27
CA ASP A 63 0.94 10.56 -12.15
C ASP A 63 2.26 10.13 -11.49
N LEU A 64 2.23 9.66 -10.23
CA LEU A 64 3.40 9.28 -9.46
C LEU A 64 3.50 7.76 -9.25
N PRO A 65 4.72 7.23 -9.04
CA PRO A 65 4.90 5.86 -8.60
C PRO A 65 4.10 5.51 -7.34
N LEU A 66 3.29 4.47 -7.42
CA LEU A 66 2.62 3.86 -6.26
C LEU A 66 3.52 2.81 -5.61
N ASN A 67 3.74 2.95 -4.32
CA ASN A 67 4.30 1.94 -3.43
C ASN A 67 3.16 1.29 -2.63
N LEU A 68 2.82 0.05 -2.95
CA LEU A 68 1.78 -0.70 -2.27
C LEU A 68 2.35 -1.40 -1.04
N GLU A 69 1.96 -0.98 0.15
CA GLU A 69 2.22 -1.73 1.39
C GLU A 69 1.17 -2.83 1.54
N MET A 70 1.62 -4.06 1.84
CA MET A 70 0.75 -5.24 1.91
C MET A 70 1.33 -6.35 2.81
N ALA A 71 0.45 -7.18 3.36
CA ALA A 71 0.85 -8.43 4.01
C ALA A 71 1.30 -9.50 3.00
N ALA A 72 2.15 -10.43 3.44
CA ALA A 72 2.58 -11.58 2.63
C ALA A 72 1.51 -12.67 2.54
N THR A 73 0.39 -12.38 1.87
CA THR A 73 -0.72 -13.33 1.69
C THR A 73 -1.10 -13.53 0.22
N PRO A 74 -1.71 -14.69 -0.13
CA PRO A 74 -2.12 -14.95 -1.51
C PRO A 74 -3.12 -13.93 -2.07
N GLU A 75 -4.03 -13.43 -1.24
CA GLU A 75 -4.99 -12.37 -1.63
C GLU A 75 -4.25 -11.09 -2.03
N MET A 76 -3.37 -10.61 -1.15
CA MET A 76 -2.63 -9.38 -1.40
C MET A 76 -1.69 -9.50 -2.60
N LEU A 77 -1.07 -10.66 -2.79
CA LEU A 77 -0.26 -10.94 -3.97
C LEU A 77 -1.09 -10.85 -5.25
N ALA A 78 -2.29 -11.44 -5.28
CA ALA A 78 -3.17 -11.37 -6.44
C ALA A 78 -3.59 -9.92 -6.76
N ILE A 79 -3.84 -9.10 -5.72
CA ILE A 79 -4.15 -7.68 -5.88
C ILE A 79 -2.95 -6.92 -6.46
N ALA A 80 -1.76 -7.14 -5.92
CA ALA A 80 -0.53 -6.50 -6.42
C ALA A 80 -0.23 -6.89 -7.87
N LEU A 81 -0.36 -8.17 -8.23
CA LEU A 81 -0.12 -8.66 -9.59
C LEU A 81 -1.17 -8.14 -10.60
N ARG A 82 -2.40 -7.92 -10.16
CA ARG A 82 -3.46 -7.30 -10.98
C ARG A 82 -3.14 -5.84 -11.29
N HIS A 83 -2.78 -5.08 -10.27
CA HIS A 83 -2.58 -3.63 -10.38
C HIS A 83 -1.19 -3.20 -10.83
N LYS A 84 -0.19 -4.07 -10.68
CA LYS A 84 1.21 -3.82 -11.03
C LYS A 84 1.71 -2.46 -10.51
N PRO A 85 1.66 -2.20 -9.20
CA PRO A 85 2.22 -0.97 -8.64
C PRO A 85 3.73 -0.90 -8.96
N HIS A 86 4.30 0.31 -8.88
CA HIS A 86 5.72 0.50 -9.19
C HIS A 86 6.62 -0.23 -8.20
N ALA A 87 6.17 -0.36 -6.95
CA ALA A 87 6.83 -1.12 -5.91
C ALA A 87 5.80 -1.75 -4.96
N ALA A 88 6.21 -2.83 -4.31
CA ALA A 88 5.46 -3.43 -3.20
C ALA A 88 6.36 -3.55 -1.97
N CYS A 89 5.84 -3.11 -0.82
CA CYS A 89 6.52 -3.21 0.46
C CYS A 89 5.79 -4.25 1.32
N ILE A 90 6.43 -5.39 1.54
CA ILE A 90 5.86 -6.43 2.41
C ILE A 90 6.08 -6.02 3.86
N VAL A 91 4.98 -5.84 4.59
CA VAL A 91 4.97 -5.40 6.00
C VAL A 91 4.34 -6.47 6.88
N PRO A 92 4.75 -6.60 8.16
CA PRO A 92 4.07 -7.51 9.07
C PRO A 92 2.67 -6.97 9.35
N GLU A 93 1.65 -7.82 9.27
CA GLU A 93 0.29 -7.46 9.64
C GLU A 93 -0.22 -8.44 10.71
N LYS A 94 -0.46 -7.96 11.93
CA LYS A 94 -1.28 -8.69 12.90
C LYS A 94 -2.69 -8.10 12.93
N ARG A 95 -3.70 -8.99 12.98
CA ARG A 95 -5.12 -8.63 13.02
C ARG A 95 -5.50 -7.74 14.22
N THR A 96 -4.74 -7.79 15.31
CA THR A 96 -4.95 -7.00 16.54
C THR A 96 -4.01 -5.80 16.70
N GLU A 97 -3.01 -5.62 15.85
CA GLU A 97 -2.07 -4.49 15.97
C GLU A 97 -2.72 -3.19 15.48
N VAL A 98 -2.57 -2.12 16.26
CA VAL A 98 -2.99 -0.76 15.90
C VAL A 98 -1.96 -0.13 14.94
N THR A 99 -0.67 -0.44 15.13
CA THR A 99 0.47 -0.11 14.27
C THR A 99 1.48 -1.26 14.32
N THR A 100 2.37 -1.40 13.32
CA THR A 100 3.48 -2.37 13.38
C THR A 100 4.41 -2.04 14.54
N GLU A 101 4.44 -2.85 15.59
CA GLU A 101 5.33 -2.63 16.74
C GLU A 101 6.78 -3.08 16.45
N GLY A 102 7.03 -3.71 15.30
CA GLY A 102 8.36 -4.10 14.83
C GLY A 102 8.43 -4.27 13.31
N GLY A 103 9.64 -4.51 12.79
CA GLY A 103 9.86 -4.82 11.38
C GLY A 103 9.48 -6.26 11.01
N LEU A 104 9.37 -6.53 9.71
CA LEU A 104 9.24 -7.89 9.20
C LEU A 104 10.50 -8.70 9.55
N ASP A 105 10.34 -9.82 10.25
CA ASP A 105 11.43 -10.76 10.52
C ASP A 105 11.75 -11.60 9.27
N ALA A 106 12.35 -10.94 8.27
CA ALA A 106 12.63 -11.53 6.96
C ALA A 106 13.64 -12.68 7.03
N ALA A 107 14.52 -12.70 8.05
CA ALA A 107 15.47 -13.78 8.25
C ALA A 107 14.74 -15.08 8.63
N ARG A 108 13.79 -15.00 9.57
CA ARG A 108 12.98 -16.16 9.97
C ARG A 108 11.94 -16.56 8.93
N LEU A 109 11.40 -15.59 8.18
CA LEU A 109 10.36 -15.81 7.17
C LEU A 109 10.90 -15.99 5.75
N ARG A 110 12.21 -16.21 5.59
CA ARG A 110 12.88 -16.23 4.28
C ARG A 110 12.19 -17.11 3.25
N ASP A 111 11.87 -18.35 3.62
CA ASP A 111 11.30 -19.32 2.68
C ASP A 111 9.85 -18.99 2.34
N ASP A 112 9.08 -18.45 3.29
CA ASP A 112 7.72 -17.96 3.05
C ASP A 112 7.70 -16.75 2.12
N LEU A 113 8.61 -15.78 2.35
CA LEU A 113 8.72 -14.55 1.57
C LEU A 113 9.30 -14.75 0.17
N ARG A 114 10.07 -15.85 -0.03
CA ARG A 114 10.71 -16.14 -1.32
C ARG A 114 9.70 -16.19 -2.45
N ARG A 115 8.55 -16.84 -2.23
CA ARG A 115 7.49 -16.92 -3.23
C ARG A 115 6.99 -15.52 -3.63
N TYR A 116 6.62 -14.70 -2.66
CA TYR A 116 6.06 -13.36 -2.89
C TYR A 116 7.04 -12.46 -3.62
N THR A 117 8.28 -12.40 -3.15
CA THR A 117 9.33 -11.57 -3.77
C THR A 117 9.65 -12.00 -5.20
N GLN A 118 9.65 -13.31 -5.49
CA GLN A 118 9.86 -13.82 -6.84
C GLN A 118 8.70 -13.50 -7.79
N GLU A 119 7.46 -13.71 -7.36
CA GLU A 119 6.28 -13.43 -8.19
C GLU A 119 6.13 -11.93 -8.47
N LEU A 120 6.34 -11.07 -7.47
CA LEU A 120 6.34 -9.62 -7.63
C LEU A 120 7.46 -9.16 -8.59
N GLY A 121 8.68 -9.65 -8.38
CA GLY A 121 9.82 -9.32 -9.25
C GLY A 121 9.63 -9.79 -10.70
N ALA A 122 9.05 -10.98 -10.91
CA ALA A 122 8.73 -11.49 -12.24
C ALA A 122 7.67 -10.64 -12.97
N ALA A 123 6.79 -9.96 -12.22
CA ALA A 123 5.81 -9.02 -12.75
C ALA A 123 6.36 -7.60 -12.97
N GLY A 124 7.64 -7.35 -12.66
CA GLY A 124 8.26 -6.03 -12.76
C GLY A 124 7.94 -5.08 -11.60
N ILE A 125 7.39 -5.61 -10.50
CA ILE A 125 7.11 -4.86 -9.28
C ILE A 125 8.38 -4.86 -8.43
N ARG A 126 8.90 -3.67 -8.11
CA ARG A 126 10.14 -3.49 -7.32
C ARG A 126 9.96 -3.87 -5.85
#